data_AF-A0A937MUD4-F1
#
_entry.id   AF-A0A937MUD4-F1
#
_cell.length_a   1.000
_cell.length_b   1.000
_cell.length_c   1.000
_cell.angle_alpha   90.00
_cell.angle_beta   90.00
_cell.angle_gamma   90.00
#
_symmetry.space_group_name_H-M   'P 1'
#
loop_
_entity.id
_entity.type
_entity.pdbx_description
1 polymer ?
#
loop_
_entity_poly.entity_id
_entity_poly.type
_entity_poly.pdbx_seq_one_letter_code
_entity_poly.pdbx_strand_id
1 'polypeptide(L)'
;MKIDFIIVGLIAALSGLYALFSTFGALGAGAGLAVMITYALLLKIKSKKTQEKTLFQNIRFKLPVTIVIAGGVWVLAGKFNFPVWWQIEFVSFVFVGFFFFALLDWKTLKLEKSNFDSVKRLLATYALASGIFIGVTAQLPQFDPELELAKLNRPPIVLTGLAGPEVIAAGREVFENNKCFNCHKVFWEGNSDRGPNLGSKQIGLYSEDYIKGQILDPRANQAPGFEDPKSKKAMPTYYGDDLSEDELHALVSYLKTLRDPTHMPVEGKFPNQWTWWDDKDVLAEGKQVFEGVHPATEGLSCAVCHGKDGTPMMTGALDFRDENNKDTDKIEGDHTDKLLKDWPDDLWYRRVTRGVPNTPMAPWGMIFEHLYLWKAEAYARTFHDPLDKRTAKRPVPPIPTKEEIESWTTKEMFLDPLL
;
A
#
# COMPACT_ATOMS: atom_id res chain seq x y z
N MET A 1 -27.56 -43.04 23.92
CA MET A 1 -26.43 -43.07 24.88
C MET A 1 -25.04 -43.36 24.28
N LYS A 2 -24.86 -43.65 22.97
CA LYS A 2 -23.50 -43.87 22.41
C LYS A 2 -22.98 -42.77 21.48
N ILE A 3 -23.84 -41.95 20.86
CA ILE A 3 -23.42 -40.91 19.90
C ILE A 3 -23.12 -39.58 20.59
N ASP A 4 -23.92 -39.19 21.59
CA ASP A 4 -23.79 -37.90 22.27
C ASP A 4 -22.44 -37.75 23.00
N PHE A 5 -21.94 -38.85 23.57
CA PHE A 5 -20.64 -38.93 24.24
C PHE A 5 -19.48 -38.76 23.24
N ILE A 6 -19.64 -39.29 22.01
CA ILE A 6 -18.65 -39.15 20.94
C ILE A 6 -18.63 -37.70 20.44
N ILE A 7 -19.79 -37.07 20.27
CA ILE A 7 -19.91 -35.68 19.82
C ILE A 7 -19.27 -34.73 20.84
N VAL A 8 -19.60 -34.87 22.13
CA VAL A 8 -18.99 -34.06 23.21
C VAL A 8 -17.49 -34.30 23.30
N GLY A 9 -17.04 -35.56 23.18
CA GLY A 9 -15.62 -35.91 23.16
C GLY A 9 -14.86 -35.30 21.99
N LEU A 10 -15.44 -35.30 20.78
CA LEU A 10 -14.85 -34.68 19.59
C LEU A 10 -14.76 -33.16 19.71
N ILE A 11 -15.81 -32.50 20.22
CA ILE A 11 -15.79 -31.04 20.44
C ILE A 11 -14.69 -30.70 21.45
N ALA A 12 -14.60 -31.43 22.56
CA ALA A 12 -13.56 -31.22 23.57
C ALA A 12 -12.15 -31.43 23.00
N ALA A 13 -11.93 -32.50 22.22
CA ALA A 13 -10.63 -32.80 21.61
C ALA A 13 -10.21 -31.74 20.58
N LEU A 14 -11.12 -31.33 19.70
CA LEU A 14 -10.84 -30.32 18.67
C LEU A 14 -10.64 -28.93 19.27
N SER A 15 -11.43 -28.55 20.28
CA SER A 15 -11.24 -27.28 21.00
C SER A 15 -9.96 -27.28 21.82
N GLY A 16 -9.56 -28.41 22.41
CA GLY A 16 -8.27 -28.58 23.10
C GLY A 16 -7.08 -28.48 22.14
N LEU A 17 -7.14 -29.15 20.99
CA LEU A 17 -6.14 -29.03 19.93
C LEU A 17 -6.02 -27.58 19.42
N TYR A 18 -7.14 -26.93 19.13
CA TYR A 18 -7.14 -25.53 18.71
C TYR A 18 -6.58 -24.59 19.78
N ALA A 19 -6.80 -24.90 21.06
CA ALA A 19 -6.26 -24.13 22.18
C ALA A 19 -4.73 -24.26 22.34
N LEU A 20 -4.18 -25.44 22.02
CA LEU A 20 -2.74 -25.70 22.11
C LEU A 20 -1.94 -25.11 20.94
N PHE A 21 -2.56 -24.92 19.78
CA PHE A 21 -1.86 -24.52 18.54
C PHE A 21 -2.24 -23.13 18.02
N SER A 22 -3.02 -22.33 18.75
CA SER A 22 -3.35 -20.95 18.35
C SER A 22 -3.11 -19.93 19.46
N THR A 23 -2.74 -18.70 19.06
CA THR A 23 -2.61 -17.54 19.96
C THR A 23 -3.93 -17.10 20.59
N PHE A 24 -5.07 -17.62 20.11
CA PHE A 24 -6.42 -17.39 20.63
C PHE A 24 -6.90 -18.53 21.54
N GLY A 25 -5.99 -19.33 22.10
CA GLY A 25 -6.35 -20.64 22.65
C GLY A 25 -7.37 -20.63 23.79
N ALA A 26 -7.34 -19.64 24.68
CA ALA A 26 -8.34 -19.50 25.75
C ALA A 26 -9.75 -19.15 25.20
N LEU A 27 -9.82 -18.31 24.16
CA LEU A 27 -11.06 -17.98 23.47
C LEU A 27 -11.64 -19.19 22.72
N GLY A 28 -10.77 -19.97 22.06
CA GLY A 28 -11.16 -21.21 21.38
C GLY A 28 -11.68 -22.29 22.35
N ALA A 29 -11.02 -22.47 23.49
CA ALA A 29 -11.48 -23.38 24.54
C ALA A 29 -12.82 -22.92 25.15
N GLY A 30 -12.97 -21.61 25.39
CA GLY A 30 -14.22 -21.03 25.87
C GLY A 30 -15.39 -21.23 24.90
N ALA A 31 -15.16 -21.04 23.60
CA ALA A 31 -16.16 -21.30 22.57
C ALA A 31 -16.55 -22.79 22.52
N GLY A 32 -15.57 -23.70 22.61
CA GLY A 32 -15.82 -25.13 22.70
C GLY A 32 -16.69 -25.52 23.89
N LEU A 33 -16.40 -24.97 25.07
CA LEU A 33 -17.20 -25.17 26.28
C LEU A 33 -18.63 -24.64 26.11
N ALA A 34 -18.79 -23.46 25.52
CA ALA A 34 -20.10 -22.88 25.25
C ALA A 34 -20.94 -23.75 24.30
N VAL A 35 -20.34 -24.33 23.26
CA VAL A 35 -21.01 -25.28 22.35
C VAL A 35 -21.43 -26.55 23.10
N MET A 36 -20.56 -27.12 23.94
CA MET A 36 -20.89 -28.31 24.73
C MET A 36 -22.03 -28.06 25.73
N ILE A 37 -22.03 -26.92 26.42
CA ILE A 37 -23.10 -26.52 27.34
C ILE A 37 -24.40 -26.33 26.56
N THR A 38 -24.35 -25.62 25.43
CA THR A 38 -25.53 -25.39 24.59
C THR A 38 -26.11 -26.70 24.09
N TYR A 39 -25.27 -27.62 23.61
CA TYR A 39 -25.68 -28.96 23.18
C TYR A 39 -26.32 -29.76 24.33
N ALA A 40 -25.71 -29.75 25.52
CA ALA A 40 -26.27 -30.42 26.70
C ALA A 40 -27.61 -29.83 27.15
N LEU A 41 -27.78 -28.51 27.03
CA LEU A 41 -29.05 -27.82 27.30
C LEU A 41 -30.12 -28.19 26.25
N LEU A 42 -29.76 -28.22 24.97
CA LEU A 42 -30.66 -28.59 23.87
C LEU A 42 -31.16 -30.04 24.00
N LEU A 43 -30.31 -30.97 24.47
CA LEU A 43 -30.70 -32.36 24.73
C LEU A 43 -31.76 -32.51 25.84
N LYS A 44 -31.83 -31.55 26.77
CA LYS A 44 -32.85 -31.54 27.84
C LYS A 44 -34.21 -31.02 27.37
N ILE A 45 -34.28 -30.41 26.18
CA ILE A 45 -35.53 -29.90 25.63
C ILE A 45 -36.34 -31.09 25.07
N LYS A 46 -37.57 -31.28 25.57
CA LYS A 46 -38.48 -32.30 25.04
C LYS A 46 -38.76 -32.02 23.56
N SER A 47 -38.36 -32.95 22.70
CA SER A 47 -38.66 -32.93 21.27
C SER A 47 -40.17 -32.79 21.04
N LYS A 48 -40.58 -31.65 20.48
CA LYS A 48 -41.95 -31.45 20.02
C LYS A 48 -42.13 -32.18 18.68
N LYS A 49 -43.27 -32.81 18.43
CA LYS A 49 -43.58 -33.40 17.11
C LYS A 49 -43.39 -32.31 16.05
N THR A 50 -42.55 -32.58 15.07
CA THR A 50 -42.29 -31.69 13.93
C THR A 50 -43.58 -31.51 13.14
N GLN A 51 -44.14 -30.30 13.19
CA GLN A 51 -45.25 -29.91 12.33
C GLN A 51 -44.68 -29.28 11.06
N GLU A 52 -45.20 -29.66 9.90
CA GLU A 52 -44.76 -29.07 8.63
C GLU A 52 -45.07 -27.56 8.62
N LYS A 53 -44.02 -26.76 8.44
CA LYS A 53 -44.14 -25.30 8.33
C LYS A 53 -44.47 -24.93 6.88
N THR A 54 -45.27 -23.88 6.68
CA THR A 54 -45.36 -23.23 5.37
C THR A 54 -44.09 -22.46 5.04
N LEU A 55 -43.86 -22.11 3.77
CA LEU A 55 -42.70 -21.31 3.33
C LEU A 55 -42.54 -20.03 4.18
N PHE A 56 -43.64 -19.31 4.36
CA PHE A 56 -43.65 -18.08 5.16
C PHE A 56 -43.32 -18.34 6.63
N GLN A 57 -43.90 -19.39 7.24
CA GLN A 57 -43.61 -19.77 8.63
C GLN A 57 -42.15 -20.19 8.83
N ASN A 58 -41.53 -20.77 7.81
CA ASN A 58 -40.13 -21.18 7.81
C ASN A 58 -39.19 -19.97 7.75
N ILE A 59 -39.48 -19.01 6.86
CA ILE A 59 -38.60 -17.86 6.59
C ILE A 59 -38.76 -16.72 7.59
N ARG A 60 -39.99 -16.45 8.09
CA ARG A 60 -40.33 -15.21 8.84
C ARG A 60 -39.46 -14.91 10.06
N PHE A 61 -38.91 -15.94 10.72
CA PHE A 61 -37.99 -15.77 11.86
C PHE A 61 -36.53 -15.93 11.47
N LYS A 62 -36.23 -16.75 10.46
CA LYS A 62 -34.85 -17.01 10.03
C LYS A 62 -34.25 -15.80 9.34
N LEU A 63 -35.00 -15.17 8.43
CA LEU A 63 -34.49 -14.05 7.64
C LEU A 63 -34.08 -12.85 8.51
N PRO A 64 -34.89 -12.37 9.48
CA PRO A 64 -34.45 -11.29 10.37
C PRO A 64 -33.22 -11.65 11.20
N VAL A 65 -33.14 -12.88 11.73
CA VAL A 65 -31.97 -13.35 12.49
C VAL A 65 -30.72 -13.38 11.61
N THR A 66 -30.85 -13.89 10.38
CA THR A 66 -29.77 -13.89 9.38
C THR A 66 -29.29 -12.49 9.06
N ILE A 67 -30.20 -11.52 8.86
CA ILE A 67 -29.86 -10.12 8.59
C ILE A 67 -29.08 -9.51 9.77
N VAL A 68 -29.53 -9.77 11.01
CA VAL A 68 -28.83 -9.28 12.22
C VAL A 68 -27.44 -9.87 12.33
N ILE A 69 -27.28 -11.19 12.10
CA ILE A 69 -25.97 -11.85 12.13
C ILE A 69 -25.08 -11.31 11.00
N ALA A 70 -25.61 -11.16 9.78
CA ALA A 70 -24.88 -10.62 8.64
C ALA A 70 -24.37 -9.20 8.91
N GLY A 71 -25.21 -8.32 9.47
CA GLY A 71 -24.81 -6.98 9.88
C GLY A 71 -23.73 -7.00 10.97
N GLY A 72 -23.86 -7.88 11.97
CA GLY A 72 -22.84 -8.07 13.01
C GLY A 72 -21.50 -8.55 12.46
N VAL A 73 -21.52 -9.53 11.55
CA VAL A 73 -20.32 -10.06 10.87
C VAL A 73 -19.66 -8.98 10.02
N TRP A 74 -20.43 -8.19 9.26
CA TRP A 74 -19.91 -7.08 8.47
C TRP A 74 -19.18 -6.05 9.35
N VAL A 75 -19.84 -5.57 10.41
CA VAL A 75 -19.26 -4.58 11.33
C VAL A 75 -18.01 -5.10 12.03
N LEU A 76 -18.03 -6.36 12.48
CA LEU A 76 -16.87 -6.97 13.12
C LEU A 76 -15.71 -7.13 12.14
N ALA A 77 -15.95 -7.66 10.94
CA ALA A 77 -14.92 -7.85 9.92
C ALA A 77 -14.27 -6.52 9.51
N GLY A 78 -15.09 -5.46 9.35
CA GLY A 78 -14.61 -4.10 9.14
C GLY A 78 -13.72 -3.59 10.29
N LYS A 79 -14.13 -3.81 11.55
CA LYS A 79 -13.34 -3.45 12.73
C LYS A 79 -11.99 -4.18 12.82
N PHE A 80 -11.90 -5.39 12.28
CA PHE A 80 -10.66 -6.17 12.18
C PHE A 80 -9.84 -5.85 10.92
N ASN A 81 -10.21 -4.83 10.14
CA ASN A 81 -9.52 -4.40 8.92
C ASN A 81 -9.42 -5.47 7.83
N PHE A 82 -10.41 -6.38 7.74
CA PHE A 82 -10.48 -7.28 6.59
C PHE A 82 -10.81 -6.49 5.30
N PRO A 83 -10.18 -6.81 4.15
CA PRO A 83 -10.55 -6.21 2.87
C PRO A 83 -12.03 -6.44 2.52
N VAL A 84 -12.65 -5.50 1.80
CA VAL A 84 -14.09 -5.52 1.50
C VAL A 84 -14.56 -6.84 0.87
N TRP A 85 -13.77 -7.43 -0.03
CA TRP A 85 -14.11 -8.72 -0.66
C TRP A 85 -14.26 -9.87 0.34
N TRP A 86 -13.41 -9.91 1.37
CA TRP A 86 -13.52 -10.90 2.45
C TRP A 86 -14.74 -10.64 3.33
N GLN A 87 -15.09 -9.37 3.58
CA GLN A 87 -16.31 -9.03 4.31
C GLN A 87 -17.57 -9.49 3.58
N ILE A 88 -17.61 -9.30 2.25
CA ILE A 88 -18.70 -9.81 1.39
C ILE A 88 -18.78 -11.33 1.50
N GLU A 89 -17.65 -12.03 1.37
CA GLU A 89 -17.62 -13.49 1.47
C GLU A 89 -18.13 -14.01 2.83
N PHE A 90 -17.70 -13.42 3.94
CA PHE A 90 -18.19 -13.79 5.28
C PHE A 90 -19.71 -13.60 5.41
N VAL A 91 -20.25 -12.49 4.89
CA VAL A 91 -21.70 -12.26 4.86
C VAL A 91 -22.40 -13.27 3.96
N SER A 92 -21.84 -13.61 2.80
CA SER A 92 -22.38 -14.64 1.91
C SER A 92 -22.51 -15.99 2.61
N PHE A 93 -21.53 -16.39 3.44
CA PHE A 93 -21.63 -17.62 4.24
C PHE A 93 -22.79 -17.60 5.25
N VAL A 94 -23.12 -16.44 5.84
CA VAL A 94 -24.30 -16.29 6.71
C VAL A 94 -25.58 -16.59 5.94
N PHE A 95 -25.69 -16.12 4.70
CA PHE A 95 -26.83 -16.40 3.82
C PHE A 95 -26.86 -17.86 3.33
N VAL A 96 -25.70 -18.49 3.08
CA VAL A 96 -25.65 -19.95 2.82
C VAL A 96 -26.23 -20.72 4.01
N GLY A 97 -25.88 -20.34 5.24
CA GLY A 97 -26.49 -20.89 6.46
C GLY A 97 -28.01 -20.72 6.49
N PHE A 98 -28.52 -19.53 6.13
CA PHE A 98 -29.96 -19.30 6.01
C PHE A 98 -30.62 -20.28 5.05
N PHE A 99 -30.09 -20.45 3.84
CA PHE A 99 -30.63 -21.40 2.87
C PHE A 99 -30.59 -22.83 3.38
N PHE A 100 -29.48 -23.23 4.02
CA PHE A 100 -29.33 -24.56 4.62
C PHE A 100 -30.40 -24.83 5.69
N PHE A 101 -30.58 -23.92 6.65
CA PHE A 101 -31.61 -24.08 7.69
C PHE A 101 -33.04 -23.96 7.14
N ALA A 102 -33.26 -23.15 6.11
CA ALA A 102 -34.56 -23.08 5.44
C ALA A 102 -34.87 -24.39 4.71
N LEU A 103 -33.89 -25.01 4.07
CA LEU A 103 -34.02 -26.32 3.42
C LEU A 103 -34.27 -27.45 4.41
N LEU A 104 -33.61 -27.46 5.57
CA LEU A 104 -33.81 -28.48 6.61
C LEU A 104 -35.23 -28.48 7.20
N ASP A 105 -35.84 -27.30 7.34
CA ASP A 105 -37.22 -27.14 7.82
C ASP A 105 -38.25 -27.16 6.67
N TRP A 106 -37.82 -27.48 5.45
CA TRP A 106 -38.72 -27.58 4.32
C TRP A 106 -39.69 -28.76 4.52
N LYS A 107 -40.81 -28.72 3.79
CA LYS A 107 -41.78 -29.81 3.82
C LYS A 107 -41.12 -31.12 3.40
N THR A 108 -41.55 -32.22 4.02
CA THR A 108 -41.06 -33.55 3.68
C THR A 108 -41.31 -33.79 2.20
N LEU A 109 -40.25 -34.04 1.43
CA LEU A 109 -40.41 -34.33 0.02
C LEU A 109 -41.14 -35.67 -0.12
N LYS A 110 -42.12 -35.72 -1.02
CA LYS A 110 -42.79 -36.98 -1.34
C LYS A 110 -41.79 -37.92 -2.00
N LEU A 111 -41.85 -39.19 -1.64
CA LEU A 111 -41.10 -40.23 -2.34
C LEU A 111 -41.52 -40.27 -3.80
N GLU A 112 -40.53 -40.43 -4.67
CA GLU A 112 -40.75 -40.56 -6.12
C GLU A 112 -41.57 -41.81 -6.41
N LYS A 113 -42.47 -41.71 -7.38
CA LYS A 113 -43.39 -42.81 -7.72
C LYS A 113 -42.69 -43.93 -8.51
N SER A 114 -41.57 -43.62 -9.17
CA SER A 114 -40.81 -44.56 -9.97
C SER A 114 -39.31 -44.28 -9.98
N ASN A 115 -38.52 -45.28 -10.35
CA ASN A 115 -37.08 -45.14 -10.56
C ASN A 115 -36.78 -44.14 -11.70
N PHE A 116 -37.64 -44.07 -12.71
CA PHE A 116 -37.48 -43.12 -13.82
C PHE A 116 -37.65 -41.66 -13.36
N ASP A 117 -38.63 -41.38 -12.50
CA ASP A 117 -38.83 -40.04 -11.92
C ASP A 117 -37.61 -39.60 -11.08
N SER A 118 -37.01 -40.56 -10.37
CA SER A 118 -35.76 -40.32 -9.60
C SER A 118 -34.58 -39.98 -10.51
N VAL A 119 -34.40 -40.70 -11.62
CA VAL A 119 -33.36 -40.42 -12.62
C VAL A 119 -33.59 -39.06 -13.29
N LYS A 120 -34.83 -38.76 -13.68
CA LYS A 120 -35.21 -37.46 -14.27
C LYS A 120 -34.91 -36.31 -13.32
N ARG A 121 -35.28 -36.43 -12.04
CA ARG A 121 -35.00 -35.40 -11.03
C ARG A 121 -33.50 -35.21 -10.83
N LEU A 122 -32.74 -36.30 -10.75
CA LEU A 122 -31.28 -36.24 -10.64
C LEU A 122 -30.67 -35.48 -11.82
N LEU A 123 -31.00 -35.87 -13.06
CA LEU A 123 -30.49 -35.21 -14.27
C LEU A 123 -30.90 -33.73 -14.33
N ALA A 124 -32.15 -33.41 -14.00
CA ALA A 124 -32.63 -32.03 -13.97
C ALA A 124 -31.92 -31.18 -12.91
N THR A 125 -31.67 -31.71 -11.72
CA THR A 125 -30.92 -31.01 -10.66
C THR A 125 -29.49 -30.74 -11.08
N TYR A 126 -28.79 -31.73 -11.63
CA TYR A 126 -27.41 -31.55 -12.10
C TYR A 126 -27.34 -30.63 -13.32
N ALA A 127 -28.28 -30.74 -14.26
CA ALA A 127 -28.34 -29.84 -15.42
C ALA A 127 -28.60 -28.39 -15.00
N LEU A 128 -29.50 -28.16 -14.04
CA LEU A 128 -29.78 -26.83 -13.50
C LEU A 128 -28.55 -26.26 -12.77
N ALA A 129 -27.96 -27.03 -11.86
CA ALA A 129 -26.77 -26.59 -11.13
C ALA A 129 -25.61 -26.30 -12.09
N SER A 130 -25.36 -27.20 -13.05
CA SER A 130 -24.32 -27.02 -14.07
C SER A 130 -24.59 -25.80 -14.93
N GLY A 131 -25.84 -25.57 -15.35
CA GLY A 131 -26.22 -24.38 -16.11
C GLY A 131 -26.01 -23.08 -15.34
N ILE A 132 -26.33 -23.05 -14.04
CA ILE A 132 -26.05 -21.91 -13.17
C ILE A 132 -24.54 -21.69 -13.04
N PHE A 133 -23.77 -22.75 -12.75
CA PHE A 133 -22.32 -22.64 -12.62
C PHE A 133 -21.67 -22.14 -13.91
N ILE A 134 -21.97 -22.77 -15.05
CA ILE A 134 -21.46 -22.36 -16.36
C ILE A 134 -21.85 -20.92 -16.66
N GLY A 135 -23.12 -20.55 -16.46
CA GLY A 135 -23.63 -19.21 -16.72
C GLY A 135 -22.95 -18.15 -15.86
N VAL A 136 -22.80 -18.40 -14.55
CA VAL A 136 -22.12 -17.47 -13.63
C VAL A 136 -20.64 -17.39 -13.97
N THR A 137 -19.96 -18.52 -14.18
CA THR A 137 -18.53 -18.53 -14.48
C THR A 137 -18.24 -17.85 -15.82
N ALA A 138 -19.10 -18.01 -16.83
CA ALA A 138 -18.94 -17.36 -18.13
C ALA A 138 -19.02 -15.82 -18.04
N GLN A 139 -19.62 -15.26 -16.99
CA GLN A 139 -19.67 -13.81 -16.73
C GLN A 139 -18.48 -13.30 -15.91
N LEU A 140 -17.70 -14.20 -15.30
CA LEU A 140 -16.46 -13.83 -14.63
C LEU A 140 -15.35 -13.61 -15.67
N PRO A 141 -14.34 -12.76 -15.39
CA PRO A 141 -13.18 -12.61 -16.25
C PRO A 141 -12.56 -13.98 -16.53
N GLN A 142 -12.69 -14.45 -17.76
CA GLN A 142 -12.13 -15.72 -18.19
C GLN A 142 -10.70 -15.53 -18.69
N PHE A 143 -9.92 -16.59 -18.61
CA PHE A 143 -8.65 -16.67 -19.33
C PHE A 143 -8.93 -16.52 -20.83
N ASP A 144 -8.41 -15.46 -21.43
CA ASP A 144 -8.48 -15.22 -22.87
C ASP A 144 -7.14 -15.67 -23.47
N PRO A 145 -7.10 -16.81 -24.18
CA PRO A 145 -5.88 -17.32 -24.78
C PRO A 145 -5.25 -16.30 -25.72
N GLU A 146 -6.03 -15.52 -26.45
CA GLU A 146 -5.50 -14.52 -27.39
C GLU A 146 -4.87 -13.34 -26.64
N LEU A 147 -5.48 -12.88 -25.55
CA LEU A 147 -4.91 -11.85 -24.69
C LEU A 147 -3.61 -12.31 -24.03
N GLU A 148 -3.54 -13.55 -23.55
CA GLU A 148 -2.33 -14.10 -22.94
C GLU A 148 -1.24 -14.39 -23.98
N LEU A 149 -1.63 -14.86 -25.17
CA LEU A 149 -0.70 -15.03 -26.29
C LEU A 149 -0.17 -13.67 -26.78
N ALA A 150 -1.00 -12.63 -26.77
CA ALA A 150 -0.59 -11.26 -27.11
C ALA A 150 0.40 -10.68 -26.08
N LYS A 151 0.30 -11.06 -24.81
CA LYS A 151 1.32 -10.72 -23.79
C LYS A 151 2.64 -11.44 -24.05
N LEU A 152 2.60 -12.70 -24.47
CA LEU A 152 3.79 -13.50 -24.78
C LEU A 152 4.47 -13.09 -26.10
N ASN A 153 3.67 -12.73 -27.11
CA ASN A 153 4.14 -12.32 -28.44
C ASN A 153 4.25 -10.79 -28.57
N ARG A 154 4.27 -10.05 -27.45
CA ARG A 154 4.45 -8.61 -27.51
C ARG A 154 5.80 -8.35 -28.19
N PRO A 155 5.84 -7.57 -29.27
CA PRO A 155 7.11 -7.22 -29.87
C PRO A 155 7.95 -6.54 -28.78
N PRO A 156 9.26 -6.86 -28.68
CA PRO A 156 10.13 -6.22 -27.72
C PRO A 156 9.99 -4.71 -27.87
N ILE A 157 9.92 -4.00 -26.74
CA ILE A 157 9.95 -2.54 -26.76
C ILE A 157 11.29 -2.17 -27.39
N VAL A 158 11.26 -1.59 -28.59
CA VAL A 158 12.46 -1.08 -29.24
C VAL A 158 12.42 0.43 -29.11
N LEU A 159 13.34 1.00 -28.32
CA LEU A 159 13.32 2.43 -28.01
C LEU A 159 13.80 3.31 -29.16
N THR A 160 14.36 2.73 -30.23
CA THR A 160 14.78 3.48 -31.43
C THR A 160 13.61 4.26 -32.04
N GLY A 161 13.65 5.58 -31.88
CA GLY A 161 12.67 6.52 -32.46
C GLY A 161 11.58 7.00 -31.49
N LEU A 162 11.56 6.52 -30.24
CA LEU A 162 10.66 7.04 -29.19
C LEU A 162 11.27 8.28 -28.51
N ALA A 163 10.43 9.27 -28.18
CA ALA A 163 10.82 10.45 -27.40
C ALA A 163 10.37 10.31 -25.94
N GLY A 164 10.79 11.25 -25.09
CA GLY A 164 10.65 11.19 -23.62
C GLY A 164 9.29 10.69 -23.11
N PRO A 165 8.16 11.29 -23.50
CA PRO A 165 6.83 10.86 -23.02
C PRO A 165 6.47 9.43 -23.41
N GLU A 166 6.80 8.99 -24.62
CA GLU A 166 6.52 7.64 -25.08
C GLU A 166 7.36 6.59 -24.33
N VAL A 167 8.62 6.91 -24.02
CA VAL A 167 9.50 6.05 -23.21
C VAL A 167 8.98 5.93 -21.77
N ILE A 168 8.50 7.04 -21.19
CA ILE A 168 7.90 7.04 -19.84
C ILE A 168 6.62 6.20 -19.82
N ALA A 169 5.75 6.33 -20.83
CA ALA A 169 4.53 5.52 -20.94
C ALA A 169 4.86 4.02 -21.08
N ALA A 170 5.83 3.68 -21.94
CA ALA A 170 6.33 2.31 -22.07
C ALA A 170 6.87 1.78 -20.74
N GLY A 171 7.64 2.58 -20.00
CA GLY A 171 8.14 2.22 -18.68
C GLY A 171 7.05 1.94 -17.65
N ARG A 172 5.96 2.73 -17.67
CA ARG A 172 4.78 2.48 -16.83
C ARG A 172 4.12 1.15 -17.19
N GLU A 173 4.01 0.83 -18.48
CA GLU A 173 3.51 -0.48 -18.91
C GLU A 173 4.41 -1.62 -18.41
N VAL A 174 5.74 -1.49 -18.53
CA VAL A 174 6.69 -2.49 -18.00
C VAL A 174 6.47 -2.70 -16.50
N PHE A 175 6.30 -1.62 -15.73
CA PHE A 175 6.02 -1.67 -14.29
C PHE A 175 4.71 -2.43 -13.95
N GLU A 176 3.64 -2.21 -14.73
CA GLU A 176 2.35 -2.90 -14.57
C GLU A 176 2.37 -4.37 -14.98
N ASN A 177 2.98 -4.66 -16.14
CA ASN A 177 3.03 -6.00 -16.71
C ASN A 177 3.86 -6.93 -15.82
N ASN A 178 4.96 -6.42 -15.26
CA ASN A 178 5.85 -7.14 -14.35
C ASN A 178 5.40 -7.13 -12.88
N LYS A 179 4.16 -6.67 -12.64
CA LYS A 179 3.47 -6.75 -11.34
C LYS A 179 4.19 -6.02 -10.21
N CYS A 180 4.94 -4.97 -10.52
CA CYS A 180 5.63 -4.16 -9.51
C CYS A 180 4.63 -3.54 -8.52
N PHE A 181 3.42 -3.16 -8.98
CA PHE A 181 2.30 -2.67 -8.15
C PHE A 181 1.80 -3.63 -7.06
N ASN A 182 2.11 -4.93 -7.16
CA ASN A 182 1.73 -5.90 -6.13
C ASN A 182 2.55 -5.73 -4.84
N CYS A 183 3.71 -5.07 -4.92
CA CYS A 183 4.58 -4.83 -3.77
C CYS A 183 4.87 -3.35 -3.53
N HIS A 184 5.01 -2.56 -4.60
CA HIS A 184 5.33 -1.15 -4.54
C HIS A 184 4.10 -0.30 -4.80
N LYS A 185 3.86 0.67 -3.92
CA LYS A 185 2.93 1.76 -4.22
C LYS A 185 3.63 2.84 -5.03
N VAL A 186 2.87 3.52 -5.87
CA VAL A 186 3.26 4.77 -6.53
C VAL A 186 2.26 5.82 -6.06
N PHE A 187 2.65 6.60 -5.05
CA PHE A 187 1.73 7.49 -4.34
C PHE A 187 0.51 6.71 -3.81
N TRP A 188 -0.69 6.99 -4.30
CA TRP A 188 -1.93 6.31 -3.91
C TRP A 188 -2.18 4.99 -4.67
N GLU A 189 -1.48 4.73 -5.77
CA GLU A 189 -1.68 3.54 -6.60
C GLU A 189 -0.93 2.33 -6.01
N GLY A 190 -1.57 1.16 -6.04
CA GLY A 190 -1.00 -0.11 -5.58
C GLY A 190 -1.69 -0.70 -4.35
N ASN A 191 -1.43 -1.98 -4.10
CA ASN A 191 -2.26 -2.80 -3.20
C ASN A 191 -1.54 -3.27 -1.92
N SER A 192 -0.23 -3.01 -1.78
CA SER A 192 0.56 -3.56 -0.69
C SER A 192 1.67 -2.61 -0.23
N ASP A 193 2.04 -2.72 1.04
CA ASP A 193 3.20 -2.07 1.66
C ASP A 193 4.37 -3.06 1.83
N ARG A 194 4.48 -4.03 0.92
CA ARG A 194 5.55 -5.05 0.94
C ARG A 194 6.90 -4.47 0.56
N GLY A 195 6.91 -3.54 -0.39
CA GLY A 195 8.04 -2.70 -0.78
C GLY A 195 7.78 -1.24 -0.41
N PRO A 196 8.79 -0.36 -0.54
CA PRO A 196 8.64 1.07 -0.32
C PRO A 196 7.64 1.68 -1.32
N ASN A 197 6.93 2.72 -0.86
CA ASN A 197 6.15 3.57 -1.75
C ASN A 197 7.13 4.45 -2.55
N LEU A 198 7.22 4.18 -3.86
CA LEU A 198 8.21 4.78 -4.75
C LEU A 198 7.95 6.27 -5.00
N GLY A 199 6.69 6.71 -4.87
CA GLY A 199 6.32 8.13 -4.97
C GLY A 199 6.78 8.93 -3.76
N SER A 200 6.40 8.52 -2.55
CA SER A 200 6.80 9.24 -1.32
C SER A 200 8.27 9.06 -0.95
N LYS A 201 8.89 7.94 -1.35
CA LYS A 201 10.36 7.78 -1.29
C LYS A 201 11.07 8.70 -2.30
N GLN A 202 10.34 9.15 -3.31
CA GLN A 202 10.87 9.94 -4.42
C GLN A 202 12.03 9.19 -5.10
N ILE A 203 11.78 7.94 -5.52
CA ILE A 203 12.82 7.08 -6.13
C ILE A 203 13.50 7.76 -7.33
N GLY A 204 12.79 8.67 -8.00
CA GLY A 204 13.34 9.44 -9.11
C GLY A 204 14.44 10.44 -8.75
N LEU A 205 14.68 10.71 -7.46
CA LEU A 205 15.84 11.49 -7.03
C LEU A 205 17.16 10.70 -7.19
N TYR A 206 17.12 9.38 -7.15
CA TYR A 206 18.32 8.55 -7.17
C TYR A 206 18.88 8.39 -8.61
N SER A 207 20.16 8.03 -8.73
CA SER A 207 20.79 7.80 -10.03
C SER A 207 20.17 6.60 -10.75
N GLU A 208 20.26 6.58 -12.08
CA GLU A 208 19.78 5.45 -12.88
C GLU A 208 20.47 4.14 -12.48
N ASP A 209 21.77 4.18 -12.21
CA ASP A 209 22.54 3.01 -11.78
C ASP A 209 22.06 2.48 -10.43
N TYR A 210 21.68 3.37 -9.50
CA TYR A 210 21.09 2.96 -8.25
C TYR A 210 19.76 2.24 -8.49
N ILE A 211 18.87 2.81 -9.31
CA ILE A 211 17.56 2.22 -9.61
C ILE A 211 17.72 0.87 -10.34
N LYS A 212 18.60 0.79 -11.34
CA LYS A 212 18.95 -0.46 -12.03
C LYS A 212 19.48 -1.50 -11.05
N GLY A 213 20.38 -1.11 -10.16
CA GLY A 213 20.90 -1.98 -9.10
C GLY A 213 19.80 -2.51 -8.18
N GLN A 214 18.83 -1.68 -7.80
CA GLN A 214 17.67 -2.11 -7.00
C GLN A 214 16.78 -3.12 -7.74
N ILE A 215 16.75 -3.11 -9.08
CA ILE A 215 15.94 -4.04 -9.88
C ILE A 215 16.69 -5.35 -10.16
N LEU A 216 17.96 -5.25 -10.55
CA LEU A 216 18.78 -6.37 -11.00
C LEU A 216 19.39 -7.16 -9.83
N ASP A 217 19.78 -6.45 -8.76
CA ASP A 217 20.28 -7.06 -7.52
C ASP A 217 19.56 -6.48 -6.29
N PRO A 218 18.25 -6.78 -6.15
CA PRO A 218 17.43 -6.23 -5.07
C PRO A 218 17.85 -6.70 -3.68
N ARG A 219 18.78 -7.66 -3.58
CA ARG A 219 19.24 -8.22 -2.31
C ARG A 219 20.53 -7.57 -1.83
N ALA A 220 21.33 -6.98 -2.71
CA ALA A 220 22.58 -6.33 -2.35
C ALA A 220 22.38 -5.08 -1.48
N ASN A 221 21.39 -4.26 -1.80
CA ASN A 221 21.15 -3.01 -1.08
C ASN A 221 19.66 -2.85 -0.77
N GLN A 222 19.27 -3.01 0.49
CA GLN A 222 17.87 -2.84 0.91
C GLN A 222 17.54 -1.36 1.10
N ALA A 223 16.33 -0.98 0.72
CA ALA A 223 15.76 0.29 1.15
C ALA A 223 15.67 0.34 2.70
N PRO A 224 15.97 1.49 3.32
CA PRO A 224 15.88 1.64 4.77
C PRO A 224 14.53 1.19 5.34
N GLY A 225 14.57 0.37 6.38
CA GLY A 225 13.40 -0.21 7.05
C GLY A 225 12.88 -1.53 6.45
N PHE A 226 13.53 -2.06 5.41
CA PHE A 226 13.20 -3.33 4.75
C PHE A 226 14.25 -4.44 5.01
N GLU A 227 15.07 -4.29 6.05
CA GLU A 227 16.18 -5.20 6.36
C GLU A 227 15.73 -6.54 6.95
N ASP A 228 14.45 -6.68 7.30
CA ASP A 228 13.91 -7.91 7.87
C ASP A 228 14.05 -9.09 6.89
N PRO A 229 14.24 -10.33 7.39
CA PRO A 229 14.49 -11.50 6.53
C PRO A 229 13.40 -11.77 5.49
N LYS A 230 12.15 -11.36 5.75
CA LYS A 230 11.03 -11.54 4.84
C LYS A 230 11.08 -10.50 3.74
N SER A 231 11.34 -9.24 4.05
CA SER A 231 11.47 -8.16 3.06
C SER A 231 12.68 -8.35 2.16
N LYS A 232 13.83 -8.77 2.69
CA LYS A 232 15.03 -9.11 1.90
C LYS A 232 14.81 -10.15 0.80
N LYS A 233 13.81 -11.01 0.96
CA LYS A 233 13.45 -12.06 0.00
C LYS A 233 12.19 -11.75 -0.80
N ALA A 234 11.54 -10.61 -0.54
CA ALA A 234 10.24 -10.28 -1.13
C ALA A 234 10.37 -9.84 -2.59
N MET A 235 11.39 -9.05 -2.91
CA MET A 235 11.61 -8.61 -4.29
C MET A 235 12.26 -9.73 -5.12
N PRO A 236 11.66 -10.11 -6.26
CA PRO A 236 12.20 -11.16 -7.12
C PRO A 236 13.56 -10.81 -7.73
N THR A 237 14.39 -11.82 -7.99
CA THR A 237 15.75 -11.66 -8.55
C THR A 237 15.86 -12.09 -10.02
N TYR A 238 14.74 -12.37 -10.68
CA TYR A 238 14.72 -12.86 -12.06
C TYR A 238 14.56 -11.72 -13.09
N TYR A 239 14.38 -10.47 -12.65
CA TYR A 239 14.13 -9.36 -13.57
C TYR A 239 15.29 -9.05 -14.52
N GLY A 240 16.53 -9.43 -14.18
CA GLY A 240 17.66 -9.34 -15.10
C GLY A 240 17.60 -10.34 -16.25
N ASP A 241 16.86 -11.43 -16.10
CA ASP A 241 16.63 -12.42 -17.16
C ASP A 241 15.32 -12.14 -17.92
N ASP A 242 14.32 -11.58 -17.23
CA ASP A 242 12.96 -11.36 -17.77
C ASP A 242 12.79 -10.04 -18.52
N LEU A 243 13.62 -9.02 -18.23
CA LEU A 243 13.53 -7.72 -18.89
C LEU A 243 14.65 -7.57 -19.92
N SER A 244 14.28 -7.14 -21.14
CA SER A 244 15.27 -6.66 -22.10
C SER A 244 15.90 -5.34 -21.64
N GLU A 245 17.07 -5.00 -22.18
CA GLU A 245 17.76 -3.73 -21.88
C GLU A 245 16.88 -2.50 -22.17
N ASP A 246 16.11 -2.54 -23.26
CA ASP A 246 15.19 -1.46 -23.64
C ASP A 246 14.00 -1.36 -22.66
N GLU A 247 13.44 -2.49 -22.20
CA GLU A 247 12.39 -2.49 -21.18
C GLU A 247 12.91 -2.00 -19.83
N LEU A 248 14.12 -2.42 -19.44
CA LEU A 248 14.76 -1.95 -18.21
C LEU A 248 15.03 -0.45 -18.28
N HIS A 249 15.53 0.05 -19.42
CA HIS A 249 15.74 1.48 -19.62
C HIS A 249 14.42 2.26 -19.54
N ALA A 250 13.37 1.81 -20.23
CA ALA A 250 12.05 2.45 -20.16
C ALA A 250 11.50 2.46 -18.73
N LEU A 251 11.60 1.33 -18.02
CA LEU A 251 11.20 1.21 -16.62
C LEU A 251 11.94 2.21 -15.72
N VAL A 252 13.27 2.32 -15.88
CA VAL A 252 14.07 3.28 -15.12
C VAL A 252 13.68 4.71 -15.47
N SER A 253 13.47 5.04 -16.75
CA SER A 253 12.99 6.37 -17.16
C SER A 253 11.64 6.72 -16.52
N TYR A 254 10.71 5.77 -16.46
CA TYR A 254 9.44 5.96 -15.73
C TYR A 254 9.67 6.22 -14.24
N LEU A 255 10.49 5.39 -13.57
CA LEU A 255 10.81 5.55 -12.15
C LEU A 255 11.50 6.88 -11.84
N LYS A 256 12.31 7.40 -12.78
CA LYS A 256 12.94 8.72 -12.68
C LYS A 256 11.94 9.88 -12.63
N THR A 257 10.72 9.68 -13.12
CA THR A 257 9.65 10.69 -13.00
C THR A 257 9.00 10.73 -11.62
N LEU A 258 9.18 9.70 -10.79
CA LEU A 258 8.56 9.59 -9.47
C LEU A 258 9.29 10.47 -8.45
N ARG A 259 8.95 11.76 -8.45
CA ARG A 259 9.42 12.79 -7.51
C ARG A 259 8.22 13.54 -6.94
N ASP A 260 8.38 14.06 -5.73
CA ASP A 260 7.44 14.94 -5.02
C ASP A 260 8.21 16.23 -4.69
N PRO A 261 7.81 17.40 -5.21
CA PRO A 261 8.47 18.67 -4.91
C PRO A 261 7.87 19.34 -3.68
N THR A 262 6.80 18.76 -3.11
CA THR A 262 5.99 19.36 -2.05
C THR A 262 6.30 18.85 -0.66
N HIS A 263 6.91 17.66 -0.58
CA HIS A 263 7.17 16.98 0.68
C HIS A 263 8.60 16.46 0.74
N MET A 264 9.13 16.35 1.95
CA MET A 264 10.41 15.68 2.20
C MET A 264 10.30 14.17 1.94
N PRO A 265 11.31 13.53 1.31
CA PRO A 265 11.30 12.10 1.06
C PRO A 265 11.08 11.26 2.32
N VAL A 266 10.38 10.15 2.13
CA VAL A 266 9.95 9.23 3.18
C VAL A 266 10.65 7.89 3.03
N GLU A 267 11.20 7.41 4.13
CA GLU A 267 11.83 6.10 4.26
C GLU A 267 11.06 5.21 5.25
N GLY A 268 11.46 3.94 5.31
CA GLY A 268 10.90 2.98 6.22
C GLY A 268 9.71 2.20 5.67
N LYS A 269 9.37 1.14 6.39
CA LYS A 269 8.27 0.24 6.09
C LYS A 269 7.08 0.56 6.96
N PHE A 270 5.88 0.64 6.38
CA PHE A 270 4.64 0.86 7.13
C PHE A 270 4.48 -0.20 8.24
N PRO A 271 4.10 0.19 9.47
CA PRO A 271 3.72 1.54 9.94
C PRO A 271 4.88 2.39 10.48
N ASN A 272 6.13 1.92 10.41
CA ASN A 272 7.30 2.55 11.04
C ASN A 272 8.09 3.42 10.05
N GLN A 273 7.41 4.35 9.38
CA GLN A 273 8.01 5.25 8.40
C GLN A 273 8.60 6.52 9.07
N TRP A 274 9.50 7.20 8.38
CA TRP A 274 10.07 8.49 8.79
C TRP A 274 10.45 9.34 7.59
N THR A 275 10.54 10.65 7.78
CA THR A 275 11.03 11.58 6.75
C THR A 275 12.55 11.73 6.87
N TRP A 276 13.22 12.18 5.81
CA TRP A 276 14.65 12.52 5.88
C TRP A 276 14.99 13.60 6.91
N TRP A 277 14.02 14.36 7.41
CA TRP A 277 14.20 15.24 8.56
C TRP A 277 14.73 14.48 9.79
N ASP A 278 14.31 13.23 9.97
CA ASP A 278 14.64 12.38 11.13
C ASP A 278 15.65 11.27 10.80
N ASP A 279 16.28 11.30 9.63
CA ASP A 279 17.20 10.26 9.18
C ASP A 279 18.67 10.67 9.42
N LYS A 280 19.31 10.04 10.40
CA LYS A 280 20.68 10.36 10.82
C LYS A 280 21.70 10.25 9.68
N ASP A 281 21.53 9.30 8.77
CA ASP A 281 22.51 8.99 7.73
C ASP A 281 22.36 10.00 6.60
N VAL A 282 21.10 10.36 6.27
CA VAL A 282 20.79 11.48 5.36
C VAL A 282 21.31 12.81 5.91
N LEU A 283 21.12 13.10 7.20
CA LEU A 283 21.62 14.34 7.80
C LEU A 283 23.15 14.41 7.80
N ALA A 284 23.83 13.27 8.01
CA ALA A 284 25.28 13.21 7.96
C ALA A 284 25.83 13.51 6.55
N GLU A 285 25.18 12.99 5.51
CA GLU A 285 25.53 13.28 4.12
C GLU A 285 25.13 14.71 3.73
N GLY A 286 23.96 15.17 4.16
CA GLY A 286 23.47 16.54 3.99
C GLY A 286 24.41 17.59 4.57
N LYS A 287 25.05 17.29 5.71
CA LYS A 287 26.13 18.10 6.28
C LYS A 287 27.31 18.24 5.32
N GLN A 288 27.72 17.14 4.68
CA GLN A 288 28.83 17.18 3.72
C GLN A 288 28.49 18.05 2.51
N VAL A 289 27.26 17.96 2.01
CA VAL A 289 26.78 18.81 0.91
C VAL A 289 26.73 20.28 1.34
N PHE A 290 26.14 20.57 2.49
CA PHE A 290 25.99 21.93 3.01
C PHE A 290 27.35 22.61 3.26
N GLU A 291 28.33 21.87 3.77
CA GLU A 291 29.70 22.35 3.99
C GLU A 291 30.58 22.35 2.73
N GLY A 292 30.08 21.83 1.60
CA GLY A 292 30.79 21.77 0.32
C GLY A 292 31.95 20.80 0.27
N VAL A 293 31.85 19.68 0.98
CA VAL A 293 32.85 18.61 1.00
C VAL A 293 32.35 17.29 0.39
N HIS A 294 31.10 17.25 -0.07
CA HIS A 294 30.54 16.06 -0.72
C HIS A 294 31.06 15.95 -2.18
N PRO A 295 31.60 14.80 -2.61
CA PRO A 295 32.26 14.67 -3.91
C PRO A 295 31.33 14.85 -5.10
N ALA A 296 30.05 14.48 -4.97
CA ALA A 296 29.07 14.63 -6.05
C ALA A 296 28.54 16.06 -6.22
N THR A 297 28.93 16.99 -5.34
CA THR A 297 28.47 18.39 -5.37
C THR A 297 29.65 19.36 -5.28
N GLU A 298 30.75 19.06 -5.97
CA GLU A 298 31.90 19.95 -6.04
C GLU A 298 31.46 21.32 -6.60
N GLY A 299 31.72 22.39 -5.85
CA GLY A 299 31.27 23.75 -6.18
C GLY A 299 29.98 24.19 -5.49
N LEU A 300 29.22 23.28 -4.85
CA LEU A 300 28.10 23.63 -3.97
C LEU A 300 28.62 23.77 -2.54
N SER A 301 28.46 24.94 -1.92
CA SER A 301 28.83 25.13 -0.50
C SER A 301 27.94 26.18 0.16
N CYS A 302 26.82 25.73 0.74
CA CYS A 302 25.87 26.59 1.44
C CYS A 302 26.50 27.32 2.63
N ALA A 303 27.43 26.67 3.33
CA ALA A 303 28.12 27.19 4.51
C ALA A 303 28.99 28.43 4.24
N VAL A 304 29.35 28.71 2.98
CA VAL A 304 30.11 29.93 2.63
C VAL A 304 29.29 31.19 2.93
N CYS A 305 27.97 31.12 2.76
CA CYS A 305 27.04 32.21 3.06
C CYS A 305 26.34 32.04 4.40
N HIS A 306 25.94 30.81 4.74
CA HIS A 306 25.09 30.51 5.91
C HIS A 306 25.86 30.01 7.14
N GLY A 307 27.19 29.86 7.04
CA GLY A 307 28.06 29.39 8.12
C GLY A 307 27.91 27.89 8.43
N LYS A 308 29.00 27.26 8.88
CA LYS A 308 28.98 25.81 9.23
C LYS A 308 28.14 25.50 10.48
N ASP A 309 27.94 26.50 11.33
CA ASP A 309 27.12 26.45 12.55
C ASP A 309 25.74 27.09 12.34
N GLY A 310 25.40 27.48 11.10
CA GLY A 310 24.17 28.18 10.76
C GLY A 310 24.22 29.69 11.01
N THR A 311 25.37 30.24 11.46
CA THR A 311 25.57 31.68 11.60
C THR A 311 25.81 32.31 10.21
N PRO A 312 25.00 33.29 9.77
CA PRO A 312 25.22 33.98 8.52
C PRO A 312 26.63 34.60 8.42
N MET A 313 27.33 34.27 7.34
CA MET A 313 28.66 34.79 7.00
C MET A 313 28.59 35.94 5.99
N MET A 314 27.41 36.20 5.41
CA MET A 314 27.15 37.29 4.48
C MET A 314 25.90 38.08 4.87
N THR A 315 25.92 39.38 4.62
CA THR A 315 24.78 40.26 4.83
C THR A 315 23.58 39.79 4.02
N GLY A 316 22.45 39.58 4.68
CA GLY A 316 21.20 39.14 4.05
C GLY A 316 21.08 37.63 3.83
N ALA A 317 22.07 36.83 4.21
CA ALA A 317 21.90 35.38 4.31
C ALA A 317 20.99 35.04 5.51
N LEU A 318 20.11 34.05 5.31
CA LEU A 318 19.16 33.59 6.32
C LEU A 318 19.90 32.94 7.50
N ASP A 319 19.59 33.35 8.73
CA ASP A 319 20.08 32.69 9.96
C ASP A 319 19.22 31.46 10.26
N PHE A 320 19.75 30.27 10.01
CA PHE A 320 18.98 29.04 10.20
C PHE A 320 18.74 28.67 11.66
N ARG A 321 19.38 29.36 12.62
CA ARG A 321 19.25 29.10 14.05
C ARG A 321 18.08 29.86 14.67
N ASP A 322 17.69 30.99 14.08
CA ASP A 322 16.52 31.74 14.51
C ASP A 322 15.25 31.15 13.88
N GLU A 323 14.58 30.31 14.66
CA GLU A 323 13.31 29.68 14.28
C GLU A 323 12.19 30.68 13.94
N ASN A 324 12.33 31.96 14.35
CA ASN A 324 11.35 33.02 14.12
C ASN A 324 11.69 33.87 12.90
N ASN A 325 12.68 33.48 12.10
CA ASN A 325 12.95 34.16 10.84
C ASN A 325 11.75 34.10 9.90
N LYS A 326 11.54 35.20 9.19
CA LYS A 326 10.51 35.34 8.16
C LYS A 326 11.06 34.95 6.80
N ASP A 327 10.17 34.54 5.92
CA ASP A 327 10.51 34.32 4.52
C ASP A 327 10.87 35.64 3.81
N THR A 328 11.61 35.52 2.71
CA THR A 328 11.98 36.67 1.90
C THR A 328 10.74 37.25 1.20
N ASP A 329 10.68 38.58 1.15
CA ASP A 329 9.69 39.36 0.39
C ASP A 329 10.16 39.69 -1.04
N LYS A 330 11.36 39.21 -1.43
CA LYS A 330 11.98 39.50 -2.73
C LYS A 330 11.42 38.65 -3.89
N ILE A 331 10.57 37.67 -3.59
CA ILE A 331 9.97 36.77 -4.57
C ILE A 331 8.47 37.08 -4.63
N GLU A 332 8.06 37.84 -5.64
CA GLU A 332 6.67 38.26 -5.80
C GLU A 332 5.75 37.04 -6.01
N GLY A 333 4.65 36.97 -5.24
CA GLY A 333 3.64 35.93 -5.37
C GLY A 333 4.01 34.55 -4.79
N ASP A 334 5.25 34.33 -4.36
CA ASP A 334 5.72 33.11 -3.69
C ASP A 334 6.39 33.51 -2.38
N HIS A 335 5.57 33.80 -1.37
CA HIS A 335 5.96 34.18 0.00
C HIS A 335 5.05 33.49 1.03
N THR A 336 5.56 33.26 2.25
CA THR A 336 4.72 32.82 3.38
C THR A 336 4.85 33.72 4.61
N ASP A 337 3.73 33.95 5.30
CA ASP A 337 3.70 34.61 6.61
C ASP A 337 4.20 33.69 7.76
N LYS A 338 4.45 32.41 7.46
CA LYS A 338 4.95 31.45 8.44
C LYS A 338 6.40 31.75 8.81
N LEU A 339 6.73 31.43 10.06
CA LEU A 339 8.10 31.50 10.57
C LEU A 339 8.89 30.25 10.17
N LEU A 340 10.22 30.35 10.18
CA LEU A 340 11.13 29.30 9.72
C LEU A 340 10.79 27.89 10.26
N LYS A 341 10.45 27.78 11.56
CA LYS A 341 10.05 26.49 12.17
C LYS A 341 8.82 25.82 11.55
N ASP A 342 7.94 26.63 10.98
CA ASP A 342 6.64 26.24 10.43
C ASP A 342 6.62 26.31 8.88
N TRP A 343 7.77 26.60 8.26
CA TRP A 343 7.87 26.57 6.80
C TRP A 343 7.51 25.18 6.28
N PRO A 344 6.67 25.12 5.22
CA PRO A 344 6.37 23.87 4.57
C PRO A 344 7.60 23.38 3.78
N ASP A 345 7.70 22.06 3.56
CA ASP A 345 8.89 21.44 2.96
C ASP A 345 9.16 21.97 1.53
N ASP A 346 8.11 22.21 0.76
CA ASP A 346 8.15 22.77 -0.59
C ASP A 346 8.77 24.17 -0.67
N LEU A 347 8.65 24.95 0.40
CA LEU A 347 9.24 26.30 0.47
C LEU A 347 10.76 26.24 0.63
N TRP A 348 11.26 25.39 1.54
CA TRP A 348 12.70 25.13 1.69
C TRP A 348 13.32 24.78 0.35
N TYR A 349 12.68 23.81 -0.32
CA TYR A 349 13.09 23.32 -1.61
C TYR A 349 13.09 24.39 -2.69
N ARG A 350 12.04 25.22 -2.78
CA ARG A 350 12.00 26.32 -3.78
C ARG A 350 13.05 27.38 -3.53
N ARG A 351 13.33 27.76 -2.28
CA ARG A 351 14.36 28.78 -1.97
C ARG A 351 15.76 28.34 -2.39
N VAL A 352 16.04 27.05 -2.30
CA VAL A 352 17.32 26.48 -2.75
C VAL A 352 17.35 26.26 -4.26
N THR A 353 16.31 25.66 -4.82
CA THR A 353 16.29 25.28 -6.23
C THR A 353 16.13 26.47 -7.18
N ARG A 354 15.32 27.46 -6.82
CA ARG A 354 15.05 28.66 -7.64
C ARG A 354 15.92 29.86 -7.27
N GLY A 355 16.62 29.79 -6.13
CA GLY A 355 17.42 30.89 -5.61
C GLY A 355 16.56 32.06 -5.13
N VAL A 356 17.22 33.14 -4.72
CA VAL A 356 16.54 34.38 -4.30
C VAL A 356 17.00 35.54 -5.18
N PRO A 357 16.09 36.17 -5.95
CA PRO A 357 16.42 37.26 -6.85
C PRO A 357 17.16 38.41 -6.16
N ASN A 358 18.10 39.02 -6.87
CA ASN A 358 18.92 40.13 -6.37
C ASN A 358 19.69 39.80 -5.08
N THR A 359 20.09 38.54 -4.90
CA THR A 359 20.99 38.09 -3.82
C THR A 359 22.04 37.11 -4.36
N PRO A 360 23.09 36.81 -3.57
CA PRO A 360 24.04 35.75 -3.91
C PRO A 360 23.46 34.32 -3.88
N MET A 361 22.20 34.11 -3.46
CA MET A 361 21.57 32.78 -3.42
C MET A 361 21.15 32.34 -4.83
N ALA A 362 22.02 31.58 -5.48
CA ALA A 362 21.82 31.08 -6.85
C ALA A 362 20.70 30.02 -6.95
N PRO A 363 20.13 29.81 -8.16
CA PRO A 363 19.16 28.74 -8.44
C PRO A 363 19.87 27.38 -8.54
N TRP A 364 20.19 26.77 -7.40
CA TRP A 364 21.00 25.53 -7.36
C TRP A 364 20.34 24.33 -8.04
N GLY A 365 19.02 24.34 -8.20
CA GLY A 365 18.26 23.27 -8.87
C GLY A 365 18.60 23.11 -10.34
N MET A 366 19.16 24.13 -10.98
CA MET A 366 19.62 24.05 -12.37
C MET A 366 21.06 23.53 -12.52
N ILE A 367 21.77 23.34 -11.41
CA ILE A 367 23.22 23.09 -11.39
C ILE A 367 23.54 21.74 -10.74
N PHE A 368 22.81 21.40 -9.68
CA PHE A 368 23.06 20.20 -8.88
C PHE A 368 21.84 19.29 -8.82
N GLU A 369 22.09 17.98 -8.68
CA GLU A 369 21.01 17.02 -8.52
C GLU A 369 20.18 17.33 -7.27
N HIS A 370 18.86 17.38 -7.45
CA HIS A 370 17.90 17.66 -6.39
C HIS A 370 17.99 16.71 -5.20
N LEU A 371 18.52 15.49 -5.39
CA LEU A 371 18.84 14.55 -4.32
C LEU A 371 19.68 15.22 -3.23
N TYR A 372 20.76 15.89 -3.60
CA TYR A 372 21.68 16.49 -2.65
C TYR A 372 21.14 17.79 -2.05
N LEU A 373 20.32 18.53 -2.81
CA LEU A 373 19.65 19.74 -2.31
C LEU A 373 18.69 19.40 -1.16
N TRP A 374 17.86 18.37 -1.33
CA TRP A 374 17.00 17.86 -0.25
C TRP A 374 17.81 17.43 0.98
N LYS A 375 18.96 16.77 0.81
CA LYS A 375 19.84 16.38 1.93
C LYS A 375 20.42 17.61 2.64
N ALA A 376 20.89 18.61 1.88
CA ALA A 376 21.43 19.85 2.44
C ALA A 376 20.35 20.63 3.23
N GLU A 377 19.12 20.66 2.74
CA GLU A 377 17.97 21.26 3.42
C GLU A 377 17.60 20.49 4.69
N ALA A 378 17.56 19.16 4.62
CA ALA A 378 17.36 18.30 5.79
C ALA A 378 18.35 18.65 6.90
N TYR A 379 19.63 18.82 6.55
CA TYR A 379 20.67 19.25 7.49
C TYR A 379 20.48 20.69 7.96
N ALA A 380 20.21 21.65 7.07
CA ALA A 380 20.05 23.06 7.44
C ALA A 380 18.94 23.29 8.47
N ARG A 381 17.85 22.51 8.41
CA ARG A 381 16.77 22.58 9.42
C ARG A 381 17.24 22.24 10.83
N THR A 382 18.29 21.43 10.97
CA THR A 382 18.81 21.01 12.29
C THR A 382 19.39 22.17 13.10
N PHE A 383 19.69 23.32 12.48
CA PHE A 383 20.23 24.49 13.20
C PHE A 383 19.23 25.10 14.20
N HIS A 384 17.93 25.05 13.93
CA HIS A 384 16.87 25.47 14.87
C HIS A 384 16.02 24.31 15.39
N ASP A 385 16.03 23.15 14.74
CA ASP A 385 15.34 21.94 15.19
C ASP A 385 16.29 20.71 15.21
N PRO A 386 17.24 20.63 16.18
CA PRO A 386 18.25 19.59 16.24
C PRO A 386 17.65 18.19 16.48
N LEU A 387 18.14 17.19 15.74
CA LEU A 387 17.63 15.81 15.82
C LEU A 387 17.70 15.22 17.25
N ASP A 388 18.78 15.49 17.98
CA ASP A 388 19.02 14.98 19.34
C ASP A 388 18.09 15.58 20.41
N LYS A 389 17.45 16.72 20.10
CA LYS A 389 16.51 17.40 20.99
C LYS A 389 15.05 17.04 20.71
N ARG A 390 14.76 16.31 19.63
CA ARG A 390 13.39 15.93 19.28
C ARG A 390 12.86 14.83 20.20
N THR A 391 11.65 15.03 20.70
CA THR A 391 10.95 14.05 21.55
C THR A 391 10.15 13.04 20.74
N ALA A 392 9.88 13.34 19.46
CA ALA A 392 9.17 12.47 18.53
C ALA A 392 9.64 12.75 17.08
N LYS A 393 9.48 11.75 16.21
CA LYS A 393 9.67 11.91 14.76
C LYS A 393 8.63 12.86 14.18
N ARG A 394 9.00 13.60 13.14
CA ARG A 394 8.06 14.41 12.36
C ARG A 394 7.01 13.49 11.72
N PRO A 395 5.75 13.94 11.64
CA PRO A 395 4.71 13.21 10.93
C PRO A 395 5.12 12.95 9.49
N VAL A 396 4.85 11.75 9.00
CA VAL A 396 4.97 11.44 7.58
C VAL A 396 3.92 12.28 6.83
N PRO A 397 4.32 13.02 5.79
CA PRO A 397 3.40 13.85 5.03
C PRO A 397 2.31 13.00 4.36
N PRO A 398 1.10 13.56 4.16
CA PRO A 398 0.08 12.87 3.38
C PRO A 398 0.58 12.64 1.96
N ILE A 399 0.13 11.55 1.34
CA ILE A 399 0.39 11.29 -0.07
C ILE A 399 -0.35 12.37 -0.88
N PRO A 400 0.31 13.08 -1.81
CA PRO A 400 -0.34 14.07 -2.67
C PRO A 400 -1.53 13.47 -3.41
N THR A 401 -2.58 14.24 -3.67
CA THR A 401 -3.70 13.80 -4.51
C THR A 401 -3.34 13.89 -5.99
N LYS A 402 -4.15 13.26 -6.84
CA LYS A 402 -3.97 13.33 -8.30
C LYS A 402 -4.04 14.77 -8.81
N GLU A 403 -4.97 15.54 -8.30
CA GLU A 403 -5.17 16.95 -8.65
C GLU A 403 -3.97 17.80 -8.20
N GLU A 404 -3.38 17.49 -7.05
CA GLU A 404 -2.16 18.17 -6.58
C GLU A 404 -0.98 17.89 -7.52
N ILE A 405 -0.76 16.63 -7.90
CA ILE A 405 0.30 16.23 -8.84
C ILE A 405 0.10 16.90 -10.21
N GLU A 406 -1.12 16.87 -10.77
CA GLU A 406 -1.43 17.54 -12.04
C GLU A 406 -1.16 19.06 -11.96
N SER A 407 -1.30 19.66 -10.78
CA SER A 407 -1.00 21.08 -10.57
C SER A 407 0.50 21.40 -10.53
N TRP A 408 1.39 20.42 -10.32
CA TRP A 408 2.84 20.69 -10.19
C TRP A 408 3.44 21.22 -11.48
N THR A 409 3.03 20.70 -12.63
CA THR A 409 3.49 21.16 -13.95
C THR A 409 3.04 22.61 -14.21
N THR A 410 1.78 22.93 -13.89
CA THR A 410 1.24 24.28 -14.08
C THR A 410 1.82 25.31 -13.11
N LYS A 411 2.33 24.86 -11.95
CA LYS A 411 3.02 25.70 -10.95
C LYS A 411 4.55 25.72 -11.13
N GLU A 412 5.04 25.13 -12.22
CA GLU A 412 6.47 25.03 -12.54
C GLU A 412 7.29 24.48 -11.36
N MET A 413 6.72 23.55 -10.59
CA MET A 413 7.38 22.99 -9.40
C MET A 413 8.58 22.09 -9.76
N PHE A 414 8.68 21.72 -11.03
CA PHE A 414 9.87 21.10 -11.61
C PHE A 414 10.43 22.00 -12.69
N LEU A 415 11.74 22.20 -12.65
CA LEU A 415 12.47 22.93 -13.68
C LEU A 415 12.79 22.01 -14.88
N ASP A 416 12.79 20.69 -14.65
CA ASP A 416 12.75 19.67 -15.69
C ASP A 416 11.29 19.27 -15.99
N PRO A 417 10.94 18.89 -17.23
CA PRO A 417 9.64 18.29 -17.49
C PRO A 417 9.46 17.00 -16.68
N LEU A 418 8.41 16.94 -15.87
CA LEU A 418 7.87 15.71 -15.31
C LEU A 418 6.50 15.44 -15.93
N LEU A 419 6.36 14.23 -16.48
CA LEU A 419 5.20 13.70 -17.19
C LEU A 419 4.81 14.46 -18.47
#